data_AF-A0A554JSW7-F1
#
_entry.id   AF-A0A554JSW7-F1
#
_cell.length_a   1.000
_cell.length_b   1.000
_cell.length_c   1.000
_cell.angle_alpha   90.00
_cell.angle_beta   90.00
_cell.angle_gamma   90.00
#
_symmetry.space_group_name_H-M   'P 1'
#
loop_
_entity.id
_entity.type
_entity.pdbx_description
1 polymer ?
#
loop_
_entity_poly.entity_id
_entity_poly.type
_entity_poly.pdbx_seq_one_letter_code
_entity_poly.pdbx_strand_id
1 'polypeptide(L)'
;MIKRVLSDTAYIEVKRRAERAGSATFAGEQRHREGRGLDPLVDPKGYDVIRRSISWLEPEDGHFVLLRGVAILKEDRLDTTGSMGDNVEIAMHVLPIAYKLLSAGSNAVLGRYDTQIITAIFADVGDNYVLCRSQAEMDERIAEQMTLMVPEHAGGDTPEDPQYGLFGGAYLTWSSINQYGLKYYDFTVSDAPGRMRLDTDTLIRVFGHSVFEKVAENGHQINKKNLPSTKDVVQDLLKNAHAFFLQVGAHRETTRFWERVFGGPGN
;
A
#
# COMPACT_ATOMS: atom_id res chain seq x y z
N MET A 1 -0.50 29.50 -8.35
CA MET A 1 -0.36 28.34 -9.25
C MET A 1 -1.05 27.16 -8.59
N ILE A 2 -1.83 26.37 -9.33
CA ILE A 2 -2.78 25.40 -8.75
C ILE A 2 -2.06 24.09 -8.46
N LYS A 3 -1.89 23.74 -7.17
CA LYS A 3 -1.53 22.38 -6.72
C LYS A 3 -2.46 21.40 -7.45
N ARG A 4 -1.93 20.41 -8.16
CA ARG A 4 -2.79 19.29 -8.58
C ARG A 4 -3.19 18.59 -7.29
N VAL A 5 -4.44 18.81 -6.93
CA VAL A 5 -5.16 18.20 -5.83
C VAL A 5 -6.05 17.20 -6.53
N LEU A 6 -6.30 16.03 -5.90
CA LEU A 6 -7.35 15.11 -6.31
C LEU A 6 -8.58 15.91 -6.72
N SER A 7 -8.77 16.02 -8.03
CA SER A 7 -9.84 16.84 -8.57
C SER A 7 -11.11 16.08 -8.25
N ASP A 8 -12.00 16.69 -7.46
CA ASP A 8 -13.31 16.11 -7.16
C ASP A 8 -13.97 15.63 -8.46
N THR A 9 -13.79 16.36 -9.57
CA THR A 9 -14.31 15.98 -10.89
C THR A 9 -13.61 14.75 -11.49
N ALA A 10 -12.28 14.69 -11.47
CA ALA A 10 -11.53 13.58 -12.05
C ALA A 10 -11.75 12.28 -11.24
N TYR A 11 -11.73 12.38 -9.91
CA TYR A 11 -12.11 11.27 -9.03
C TYR A 11 -13.56 10.82 -9.28
N ILE A 12 -14.53 11.75 -9.37
CA ILE A 12 -15.93 11.41 -9.65
C ILE A 12 -16.05 10.66 -10.97
N GLU A 13 -15.25 11.00 -11.98
CA GLU A 13 -15.25 10.28 -13.26
C GLU A 13 -14.68 8.86 -13.15
N VAL A 14 -13.61 8.64 -12.38
CA VAL A 14 -13.13 7.28 -12.09
C VAL A 14 -14.20 6.50 -11.33
N LYS A 15 -14.77 7.08 -10.27
CA LYS A 15 -15.81 6.45 -9.45
C LYS A 15 -17.04 6.07 -10.28
N ARG A 16 -17.55 6.98 -11.11
CA ARG A 16 -18.70 6.72 -12.00
C ARG A 16 -18.43 5.61 -13.00
N ARG A 17 -17.20 5.53 -13.54
CA ARG A 17 -16.79 4.43 -14.42
C ARG A 17 -16.84 3.10 -13.67
N ALA A 18 -16.33 3.05 -12.44
CA ALA A 18 -16.37 1.87 -11.59
C ALA A 18 -17.81 1.47 -11.20
N GLU A 19 -18.64 2.42 -10.76
CA GLU A 19 -20.06 2.21 -10.42
C GLU A 19 -20.86 1.67 -11.61
N ARG A 20 -20.63 2.19 -12.83
CA ARG A 20 -21.27 1.67 -14.06
C ARG A 20 -20.83 0.25 -14.40
N ALA A 21 -19.61 -0.12 -14.02
CA ALA A 21 -19.07 -1.45 -14.23
C ALA A 21 -19.54 -2.46 -13.15
N GLY A 22 -20.08 -1.96 -12.03
CA GLY A 22 -20.71 -2.75 -10.97
C GLY A 22 -19.83 -3.06 -9.76
N SER A 23 -18.55 -2.72 -9.79
CA SER A 23 -17.59 -2.85 -8.69
C SER A 23 -16.41 -1.90 -8.89
N ALA A 24 -15.80 -1.38 -7.82
CA ALA A 24 -14.56 -0.64 -7.88
C ALA A 24 -13.47 -1.39 -8.67
N THR A 25 -13.37 -2.71 -8.52
CA THR A 25 -12.28 -3.57 -9.02
C THR A 25 -12.60 -4.28 -10.34
N PHE A 26 -13.73 -3.95 -10.99
CA PHE A 26 -14.20 -4.66 -12.17
C PHE A 26 -13.14 -4.75 -13.28
N ALA A 27 -12.37 -3.69 -13.52
CA ALA A 27 -11.35 -3.66 -14.58
C ALA A 27 -10.20 -4.64 -14.30
N GLY A 28 -9.71 -4.70 -13.06
CA GLY A 28 -8.71 -5.66 -12.62
C GLY A 28 -9.21 -7.10 -12.74
N GLU A 29 -10.40 -7.38 -12.21
CA GLU A 29 -11.00 -8.71 -12.26
C GLU A 29 -11.28 -9.19 -13.70
N GLN A 30 -11.79 -8.30 -14.57
CA GLN A 30 -12.02 -8.63 -15.96
C GLN A 30 -10.71 -9.03 -16.65
N ARG A 31 -9.64 -8.25 -16.43
CA ARG A 31 -8.31 -8.54 -16.96
C ARG A 31 -7.81 -9.91 -16.50
N HIS A 32 -8.00 -10.26 -15.22
CA HIS A 32 -7.68 -11.58 -14.69
C HIS A 32 -8.48 -12.69 -15.39
N ARG A 33 -9.81 -12.53 -15.53
CA ARG A 33 -10.69 -13.50 -16.22
C ARG A 33 -10.31 -13.70 -17.69
N GLU A 34 -9.76 -12.68 -18.34
CA GLU A 34 -9.21 -12.74 -19.70
C GLU A 34 -7.84 -13.45 -19.79
N GLY A 35 -7.29 -13.92 -18.66
CA GLY A 35 -6.00 -14.61 -18.59
C GLY A 35 -4.78 -13.69 -18.70
N ARG A 36 -4.97 -12.36 -18.53
CA ARG A 36 -3.90 -11.36 -18.69
C ARG A 36 -3.15 -11.03 -17.39
N GLY A 37 -3.51 -11.69 -16.29
CA GLY A 37 -2.92 -11.50 -14.97
C GLY A 37 -3.22 -10.12 -14.36
N LEU A 38 -2.46 -9.75 -13.32
CA LEU A 38 -2.52 -8.42 -12.73
C LEU A 38 -2.10 -7.34 -13.73
N ASP A 39 -2.64 -6.15 -13.56
CA ASP A 39 -2.14 -4.98 -14.29
C ASP A 39 -0.76 -4.56 -13.73
N PRO A 40 0.23 -4.23 -14.57
CA PRO A 40 1.55 -3.82 -14.10
C PRO A 40 1.57 -2.70 -13.04
N LEU A 41 0.56 -1.82 -13.04
CA LEU A 41 0.46 -0.73 -12.05
C LEU A 41 0.19 -1.23 -10.63
N VAL A 42 -0.45 -2.39 -10.47
CA VAL A 42 -0.77 -2.99 -9.17
C VAL A 42 -0.07 -4.33 -8.92
N ASP A 43 0.59 -4.89 -9.93
CA ASP A 43 1.43 -6.08 -9.78
C ASP A 43 2.73 -5.71 -9.05
N PRO A 44 3.03 -6.29 -7.88
CA PRO A 44 4.29 -6.02 -7.16
C PRO A 44 5.55 -6.30 -7.98
N LYS A 45 5.49 -7.14 -9.03
CA LYS A 45 6.60 -7.38 -9.96
C LYS A 45 6.42 -6.76 -11.37
N GLY A 46 5.36 -6.00 -11.62
CA GLY A 46 4.97 -5.55 -12.97
C GLY A 46 5.83 -4.43 -13.56
N TYR A 47 6.28 -3.48 -12.73
CA TYR A 47 7.22 -2.41 -13.10
C TYR A 47 8.52 -2.57 -12.30
N ASP A 48 8.86 -1.57 -11.48
CA ASP A 48 9.92 -1.71 -10.50
C ASP A 48 9.35 -2.26 -9.19
N VAL A 49 10.02 -3.25 -8.63
CA VAL A 49 9.66 -3.89 -7.36
C VAL A 49 9.71 -2.86 -6.22
N ILE A 50 10.60 -1.86 -6.31
CA ILE A 50 10.69 -0.77 -5.35
C ILE A 50 9.69 0.33 -5.72
N ARG A 51 8.71 0.59 -4.85
CA ARG A 51 7.78 1.72 -5.00
C ARG A 51 8.42 3.00 -4.49
N ARG A 52 8.47 4.04 -5.33
CA ARG A 52 9.20 5.29 -5.05
C ARG A 52 8.26 6.45 -4.86
N SER A 53 8.33 7.08 -3.69
CA SER A 53 7.70 8.37 -3.41
C SER A 53 8.74 9.49 -3.52
N ILE A 54 8.69 10.24 -4.62
CA ILE A 54 9.71 11.23 -5.01
C ILE A 54 9.08 12.61 -5.04
N SER A 55 9.80 13.59 -4.48
CA SER A 55 9.45 15.00 -4.58
C SER A 55 9.59 15.49 -6.03
N TRP A 56 8.52 16.06 -6.58
CA TRP A 56 8.53 16.54 -7.96
C TRP A 56 9.21 17.92 -8.07
N LEU A 57 10.31 17.98 -8.81
CA LEU A 57 11.03 19.21 -9.13
C LEU A 57 10.68 19.67 -10.54
N GLU A 58 10.24 20.92 -10.69
CA GLU A 58 9.98 21.52 -12.00
C GLU A 58 11.16 22.40 -12.41
N PRO A 59 11.60 22.36 -13.68
CA PRO A 59 12.62 23.27 -14.18
C PRO A 59 12.03 24.69 -14.33
N GLU A 60 12.64 25.68 -13.71
CA GLU A 60 12.28 27.11 -13.82
C GLU A 60 13.59 27.92 -13.88
N ASP A 61 13.71 28.83 -14.85
CA ASP A 61 14.83 29.77 -14.99
C ASP A 61 16.23 29.21 -14.65
N GLY A 62 16.60 28.08 -15.26
CA GLY A 62 17.92 27.47 -15.10
C GLY A 62 18.17 26.75 -13.77
N HIS A 63 17.14 26.59 -12.94
CA HIS A 63 17.20 25.82 -11.70
C HIS A 63 15.97 24.90 -11.57
N PHE A 64 15.96 24.05 -10.54
CA PHE A 64 14.85 23.15 -10.24
C PHE A 64 14.16 23.63 -8.96
N VAL A 65 12.84 23.79 -9.03
CA VAL A 65 12.00 24.29 -7.93
C VAL A 65 11.01 23.23 -7.48
N LEU A 66 10.85 23.15 -6.17
CA LEU A 66 9.87 22.27 -5.53
C LEU A 66 8.53 23.00 -5.38
N LEU A 67 7.70 22.93 -6.41
CA LEU A 67 6.44 23.69 -6.45
C LEU A 67 5.31 23.07 -5.61
N ARG A 68 5.37 21.76 -5.34
CA ARG A 68 4.27 20.99 -4.74
C ARG A 68 4.49 20.62 -3.27
N GLY A 69 5.61 21.06 -2.69
CA GLY A 69 6.07 20.63 -1.38
C GLY A 69 6.80 19.28 -1.46
N VAL A 70 7.41 18.89 -0.35
CA VAL A 70 8.13 17.60 -0.26
C VAL A 70 7.11 16.46 -0.36
N ALA A 71 7.44 15.41 -1.10
CA ALA A 71 6.61 14.22 -1.18
C ALA A 71 6.48 13.56 0.19
N ILE A 72 5.26 13.28 0.61
CA ILE A 72 4.97 12.44 1.78
C ILE A 72 4.11 11.27 1.35
N LEU A 73 4.57 10.07 1.67
CA LEU A 73 3.86 8.84 1.34
C LEU A 73 2.87 8.47 2.45
N LYS A 74 1.72 7.95 2.03
CA LYS A 74 0.83 7.11 2.84
C LYS A 74 0.67 5.77 2.14
N GLU A 75 0.98 4.67 2.81
CA GLU A 75 0.67 3.33 2.31
C GLU A 75 -0.47 2.72 3.12
N ASP A 76 -1.53 2.29 2.44
CA ASP A 76 -2.61 1.52 3.02
C ASP A 76 -2.51 0.07 2.54
N ARG A 77 -2.52 -0.88 3.47
CA ARG A 77 -2.64 -2.31 3.22
C ARG A 77 -3.95 -2.81 3.77
N LEU A 78 -4.83 -3.22 2.87
CA LEU A 78 -6.19 -3.60 3.19
C LEU A 78 -6.33 -5.11 3.08
N ASP A 79 -6.88 -5.71 4.12
CA ASP A 79 -7.36 -7.08 4.04
C ASP A 79 -8.48 -7.17 2.99
N THR A 80 -8.46 -8.18 2.13
CA THR A 80 -9.52 -8.42 1.13
C THR A 80 -9.97 -9.87 1.11
N THR A 81 -9.72 -10.61 2.19
CA THR A 81 -10.20 -11.98 2.34
C THR A 81 -11.69 -12.00 2.67
N GLY A 82 -12.30 -13.18 2.77
CA GLY A 82 -13.75 -13.36 2.81
C GLY A 82 -14.53 -12.39 3.73
N SER A 83 -14.06 -12.09 4.95
CA SER A 83 -14.74 -11.16 5.88
C SER A 83 -14.50 -9.68 5.56
N MET A 84 -13.46 -9.36 4.80
CA MET A 84 -12.97 -8.01 4.52
C MET A 84 -12.96 -7.68 3.01
N GLY A 85 -13.57 -8.53 2.17
CA GLY A 85 -13.45 -8.50 0.71
C GLY A 85 -13.89 -7.20 0.04
N ASP A 86 -14.79 -6.43 0.65
CA ASP A 86 -15.29 -5.17 0.12
C ASP A 86 -14.38 -3.96 0.43
N ASN A 87 -13.22 -4.18 1.06
CA ASN A 87 -12.37 -3.08 1.53
C ASN A 87 -11.85 -2.17 0.40
N VAL A 88 -11.69 -2.66 -0.83
CA VAL A 88 -11.34 -1.78 -1.96
C VAL A 88 -12.49 -0.83 -2.31
N GLU A 89 -13.73 -1.32 -2.29
CA GLU A 89 -14.93 -0.50 -2.52
C GLU A 89 -15.07 0.56 -1.41
N ILE A 90 -14.87 0.16 -0.15
CA ILE A 90 -14.88 1.08 1.00
C ILE A 90 -13.78 2.13 0.85
N ALA A 91 -12.54 1.72 0.55
CA ALA A 91 -11.41 2.62 0.36
C ALA A 91 -11.66 3.62 -0.78
N MET A 92 -12.17 3.12 -1.92
CA MET A 92 -12.55 3.95 -3.06
C MET A 92 -13.61 4.97 -2.65
N HIS A 93 -14.64 4.57 -1.90
CA HIS A 93 -15.72 5.44 -1.43
C HIS A 93 -15.23 6.56 -0.51
N VAL A 94 -14.34 6.24 0.44
CA VAL A 94 -13.87 7.21 1.46
C VAL A 94 -12.69 8.06 0.98
N LEU A 95 -12.03 7.68 -0.13
CA LEU A 95 -10.83 8.35 -0.64
C LEU A 95 -10.94 9.89 -0.72
N PRO A 96 -12.03 10.50 -1.23
CA PRO A 96 -12.13 11.96 -1.30
C PRO A 96 -12.15 12.63 0.08
N ILE A 97 -12.81 11.99 1.04
CA ILE A 97 -12.91 12.50 2.41
C ILE A 97 -11.54 12.40 3.08
N ALA A 98 -10.90 11.23 2.98
CA ALA A 98 -9.56 11.01 3.49
C ALA A 98 -8.54 11.99 2.87
N TYR A 99 -8.56 12.17 1.55
CA TYR A 99 -7.66 13.08 0.86
C TYR A 99 -7.91 14.55 1.24
N LYS A 100 -9.16 14.96 1.43
CA LYS A 100 -9.48 16.30 1.96
C LYS A 100 -8.92 16.50 3.36
N LEU A 101 -9.07 15.51 4.26
CA LEU A 101 -8.51 15.59 5.62
C LEU A 101 -6.99 15.62 5.64
N LEU A 102 -6.34 14.91 4.72
CA LEU A 102 -4.88 14.84 4.66
C LEU A 102 -4.28 16.05 3.96
N SER A 103 -4.77 16.45 2.79
CA SER A 103 -3.95 17.21 1.83
C SER A 103 -4.59 18.50 1.30
N ALA A 104 -5.91 18.66 1.40
CA ALA A 104 -6.64 19.71 0.68
C ALA A 104 -7.60 20.58 1.52
N GLY A 105 -8.10 20.09 2.65
CA GLY A 105 -9.02 20.82 3.53
C GLY A 105 -8.34 21.96 4.29
N SER A 106 -9.12 22.88 4.85
CA SER A 106 -8.61 24.04 5.60
C SER A 106 -7.74 23.67 6.81
N ASN A 107 -7.96 22.47 7.38
CA ASN A 107 -7.22 21.90 8.49
C ASN A 107 -6.39 20.68 8.07
N ALA A 108 -6.00 20.60 6.79
CA ALA A 108 -5.27 19.47 6.25
C ALA A 108 -3.92 19.28 6.95
N VAL A 109 -3.74 18.13 7.61
CA VAL A 109 -2.54 17.84 8.41
C VAL A 109 -1.27 17.69 7.56
N LEU A 110 -1.42 17.31 6.29
CA LEU A 110 -0.34 17.20 5.29
C LEU A 110 -0.45 18.29 4.21
N GLY A 111 -1.20 19.38 4.43
CA GLY A 111 -1.47 20.39 3.39
C GLY A 111 -0.23 21.03 2.75
N ARG A 112 0.90 21.04 3.47
CA ARG A 112 2.21 21.55 3.01
C ARG A 112 3.05 20.55 2.21
N TYR A 113 2.64 19.29 2.17
CA TYR A 113 3.33 18.22 1.47
C TYR A 113 2.62 17.87 0.16
N ASP A 114 3.36 17.21 -0.72
CA ASP A 114 2.83 16.51 -1.87
C ASP A 114 2.45 15.09 -1.43
N THR A 115 1.18 14.89 -1.05
CA THR A 115 0.72 13.60 -0.53
C THR A 115 0.56 12.59 -1.66
N GLN A 116 1.33 11.52 -1.59
CA GLN A 116 1.27 10.39 -2.49
C GLN A 116 0.73 9.17 -1.73
N ILE A 117 -0.06 8.34 -2.39
CA ILE A 117 -0.70 7.17 -1.78
C ILE A 117 -0.30 5.91 -2.55
N ILE A 118 0.12 4.89 -1.80
CA ILE A 118 0.13 3.50 -2.26
C ILE A 118 -1.08 2.83 -1.61
N THR A 119 -1.87 2.12 -2.40
CA THR A 119 -2.88 1.19 -1.90
C THR A 119 -2.43 -0.23 -2.24
N ALA A 120 -2.48 -1.10 -1.25
CA ALA A 120 -2.20 -2.50 -1.37
C ALA A 120 -3.36 -3.31 -0.78
N ILE A 121 -3.60 -4.47 -1.36
CA ILE A 121 -4.53 -5.46 -0.82
C ILE A 121 -3.78 -6.77 -0.62
N PHE A 122 -4.05 -7.44 0.48
CA PHE A 122 -3.49 -8.77 0.74
C PHE A 122 -4.60 -9.80 0.87
N ALA A 123 -4.21 -11.04 0.58
CA ALA A 123 -5.05 -12.22 0.65
C ALA A 123 -4.25 -13.37 1.32
N ASP A 124 -4.64 -14.62 1.13
CA ASP A 124 -3.90 -15.78 1.63
C ASP A 124 -2.85 -16.28 0.61
N VAL A 125 -1.79 -16.95 1.08
CA VAL A 125 -0.78 -17.62 0.24
C VAL A 125 -1.38 -18.66 -0.72
N GLY A 126 -2.55 -19.22 -0.41
CA GLY A 126 -3.29 -20.14 -1.26
C GLY A 126 -3.96 -19.48 -2.47
N ASP A 127 -4.27 -18.19 -2.38
CA ASP A 127 -4.97 -17.43 -3.42
C ASP A 127 -4.06 -17.16 -4.62
N ASN A 128 -4.61 -16.86 -5.80
CA ASN A 128 -3.81 -16.60 -7.01
C ASN A 128 -2.83 -15.42 -6.82
N TYR A 129 -3.25 -14.41 -6.07
CA TYR A 129 -2.58 -13.15 -5.79
C TYR A 129 -2.58 -12.88 -4.27
N VAL A 130 -1.46 -13.21 -3.64
CA VAL A 130 -1.23 -12.93 -2.21
C VAL A 130 -1.19 -11.42 -1.93
N LEU A 131 -0.78 -10.61 -2.92
CA LEU A 131 -0.64 -9.16 -2.79
C LEU A 131 -0.87 -8.47 -4.14
N CYS A 132 -1.72 -7.45 -4.15
CA CYS A 132 -1.65 -6.36 -5.13
C CYS A 132 -1.10 -5.12 -4.41
N ARG A 133 -0.25 -4.34 -5.06
CA ARG A 133 0.37 -3.13 -4.50
C ARG A 133 0.57 -2.08 -5.57
N SER A 134 -0.12 -0.96 -5.44
CA SER A 134 -0.10 0.13 -6.42
C SER A 134 1.24 0.88 -6.47
N GLN A 135 1.39 1.83 -7.39
CA GLN A 135 2.51 2.79 -7.35
C GLN A 135 2.19 3.90 -6.33
N ALA A 136 3.21 4.67 -5.95
CA ALA A 136 3.01 5.89 -5.19
C ALA A 136 2.52 6.99 -6.13
N GLU A 137 1.21 7.26 -6.11
CA GLU A 137 0.58 8.23 -7.01
C GLU A 137 -0.17 9.33 -6.26
N MET A 138 -0.53 10.36 -7.00
CA MET A 138 -1.35 11.49 -6.57
C MET A 138 -2.59 11.59 -7.46
N ASP A 139 -3.51 12.47 -7.08
CA ASP A 139 -4.72 12.79 -7.85
C ASP A 139 -5.59 11.56 -8.21
N GLU A 140 -6.34 11.62 -9.31
CA GLU A 140 -7.24 10.56 -9.74
C GLU A 140 -6.54 9.21 -9.97
N ARG A 141 -5.22 9.20 -10.20
CA ARG A 141 -4.46 7.97 -10.43
C ARG A 141 -4.48 7.02 -9.25
N ILE A 142 -4.60 7.55 -8.03
CA ILE A 142 -4.81 6.74 -6.82
C ILE A 142 -6.08 5.90 -7.00
N ALA A 143 -7.16 6.54 -7.41
CA ALA A 143 -8.45 5.89 -7.67
C ALA A 143 -8.37 4.97 -8.89
N GLU A 144 -7.69 5.37 -9.97
CA GLU A 144 -7.50 4.53 -11.16
C GLU A 144 -6.80 3.21 -10.80
N GLN A 145 -5.75 3.25 -9.99
CA GLN A 145 -5.02 2.05 -9.58
C GLN A 145 -5.87 1.15 -8.66
N MET A 146 -6.72 1.70 -7.80
CA MET A 146 -7.69 0.88 -7.05
C MET A 146 -8.58 0.05 -7.98
N THR A 147 -8.95 0.59 -9.16
CA THR A 147 -9.80 -0.15 -10.11
C THR A 147 -9.13 -1.35 -10.78
N LEU A 148 -7.80 -1.42 -10.70
CA LEU A 148 -6.99 -2.47 -11.30
C LEU A 148 -6.70 -3.63 -10.34
N MET A 149 -7.05 -3.48 -9.06
CA MET A 149 -6.84 -4.51 -8.04
C MET A 149 -7.74 -5.71 -8.26
N VAL A 150 -7.30 -6.87 -7.78
CA VAL A 150 -8.03 -8.14 -7.88
C VAL A 150 -8.17 -8.73 -6.48
N PRO A 151 -9.15 -8.29 -5.68
CA PRO A 151 -9.51 -8.97 -4.43
C PRO A 151 -10.09 -10.35 -4.77
N GLU A 152 -9.57 -11.40 -4.13
CA GLU A 152 -10.08 -12.76 -4.40
C GLU A 152 -11.30 -13.12 -3.58
N HIS A 153 -11.60 -12.36 -2.52
CA HIS A 153 -12.74 -12.56 -1.63
C HIS A 153 -12.81 -13.98 -1.01
N ALA A 154 -11.75 -14.76 -1.18
CA ALA A 154 -11.62 -16.09 -0.65
C ALA A 154 -11.09 -16.02 0.77
N GLY A 155 -11.39 -17.06 1.54
CA GLY A 155 -10.78 -17.32 2.84
C GLY A 155 -10.31 -18.76 2.87
N GLY A 156 -9.16 -19.00 3.49
CA GLY A 156 -8.59 -20.33 3.68
C GLY A 156 -8.71 -20.76 5.14
N ASP A 157 -7.72 -20.36 5.94
CA ASP A 157 -7.72 -20.48 7.39
C ASP A 157 -7.88 -19.10 8.05
N THR A 158 -7.87 -19.05 9.38
CA THR A 158 -8.11 -17.82 10.14
C THR A 158 -6.98 -16.79 10.05
N PRO A 159 -5.68 -17.17 10.01
CA PRO A 159 -4.62 -16.20 9.78
C PRO A 159 -4.53 -15.79 8.32
N GLU A 160 -4.32 -14.50 8.07
CA GLU A 160 -4.10 -13.97 6.72
C GLU A 160 -2.60 -13.68 6.47
N ASP A 161 -2.24 -13.22 5.25
CA ASP A 161 -0.85 -13.00 4.85
C ASP A 161 -0.39 -11.53 4.63
N PRO A 162 -0.67 -10.59 5.55
CA PRO A 162 -0.21 -9.21 5.44
C PRO A 162 1.33 -9.08 5.51
N GLN A 163 2.05 -10.10 5.98
CA GLN A 163 3.51 -10.04 6.12
C GLN A 163 4.24 -9.79 4.80
N TYR A 164 3.70 -10.22 3.65
CA TYR A 164 4.33 -9.94 2.35
C TYR A 164 4.14 -8.47 1.95
N GLY A 165 2.97 -7.90 2.25
CA GLY A 165 2.75 -6.46 2.12
C GLY A 165 3.63 -5.64 3.06
N LEU A 166 3.76 -6.05 4.32
CA LEU A 166 4.66 -5.44 5.31
C LEU A 166 6.12 -5.51 4.88
N PHE A 167 6.55 -6.62 4.29
CA PHE A 167 7.88 -6.76 3.69
C PHE A 167 8.08 -5.76 2.55
N GLY A 168 7.06 -5.61 1.69
CA GLY A 168 7.03 -4.58 0.65
C GLY A 168 7.20 -3.17 1.22
N GLY A 169 6.45 -2.84 2.27
CA GLY A 169 6.54 -1.58 3.01
C GLY A 169 7.95 -1.33 3.58
N ALA A 170 8.50 -2.31 4.29
CA ALA A 170 9.76 -2.18 5.03
C ALA A 170 11.00 -2.10 4.12
N TYR A 171 11.04 -2.90 3.06
CA TYR A 171 12.27 -3.13 2.29
C TYR A 171 12.16 -2.77 0.80
N LEU A 172 10.96 -2.59 0.27
CA LEU A 172 10.69 -2.30 -1.15
C LEU A 172 9.86 -1.02 -1.31
N THR A 173 9.93 -0.14 -0.33
CA THR A 173 9.48 1.25 -0.41
C THR A 173 10.68 2.14 -0.31
N TRP A 174 10.74 3.14 -1.16
CA TRP A 174 11.70 4.22 -1.05
C TRP A 174 10.92 5.53 -0.99
N SER A 175 11.08 6.27 0.10
CA SER A 175 10.41 7.55 0.29
C SER A 175 11.46 8.64 0.47
N SER A 176 11.44 9.64 -0.42
CA SER A 176 12.40 10.76 -0.37
C SER A 176 12.39 11.49 0.96
N ILE A 177 11.25 11.49 1.68
CA ILE A 177 11.13 12.16 2.98
C ILE A 177 12.05 11.56 4.05
N ASN A 178 12.41 10.27 3.93
CA ASN A 178 13.29 9.59 4.88
C ASN A 178 14.71 10.16 4.87
N GLN A 179 15.16 10.74 3.76
CA GLN A 179 16.46 11.40 3.67
C GLN A 179 16.57 12.63 4.57
N TYR A 180 15.44 13.22 4.95
CA TYR A 180 15.37 14.35 5.87
C TYR A 180 15.18 13.92 7.33
N GLY A 181 15.29 12.61 7.63
CA GLY A 181 15.03 12.05 8.97
C GLY A 181 13.55 12.03 9.36
N LEU A 182 12.64 12.32 8.42
CA LEU A 182 11.20 12.25 8.63
C LEU A 182 10.67 10.87 8.21
N LYS A 183 9.46 10.54 8.65
CA LYS A 183 8.81 9.25 8.36
C LYS A 183 7.56 9.43 7.50
N TYR A 184 7.28 8.45 6.66
CA TYR A 184 6.01 8.37 5.95
C TYR A 184 4.94 7.66 6.80
N TYR A 185 3.69 7.59 6.35
CA TYR A 185 2.62 6.92 7.09
C TYR A 185 2.28 5.57 6.48
N ASP A 186 1.98 4.61 7.33
CA ASP A 186 1.77 3.24 6.90
C ASP A 186 0.67 2.58 7.76
N PHE A 187 -0.31 1.96 7.11
CA PHE A 187 -1.47 1.39 7.77
C PHE A 187 -1.73 -0.02 7.26
N THR A 188 -1.80 -0.99 8.16
CA THR A 188 -2.34 -2.32 7.87
C THR A 188 -3.71 -2.46 8.53
N VAL A 189 -4.74 -2.83 7.76
CA VAL A 189 -6.13 -2.94 8.22
C VAL A 189 -6.61 -4.39 8.07
N SER A 190 -7.06 -5.02 9.16
CA SER A 190 -7.58 -6.40 9.16
C SER A 190 -8.42 -6.69 10.41
N ASP A 191 -9.29 -7.69 10.34
CA ASP A 191 -9.99 -8.29 11.48
C ASP A 191 -9.30 -9.56 12.02
N ALA A 192 -8.27 -10.05 11.33
CA ALA A 192 -7.59 -11.33 11.57
C ALA A 192 -6.13 -11.18 12.06
N PRO A 193 -5.58 -12.20 12.76
CA PRO A 193 -4.14 -12.28 13.00
C PRO A 193 -3.39 -12.55 11.69
N GLY A 194 -2.11 -12.14 11.62
CA GLY A 194 -1.23 -12.53 10.52
C GLY A 194 -0.42 -13.79 10.83
N ARG A 195 0.50 -14.13 9.94
CA ARG A 195 1.54 -15.16 10.21
C ARG A 195 2.85 -14.51 10.64
N MET A 196 3.66 -15.23 11.43
CA MET A 196 4.96 -14.75 11.92
C MET A 196 6.14 -15.01 10.98
N ARG A 197 5.94 -15.80 9.93
CA ARG A 197 6.99 -16.29 9.05
C ARG A 197 6.77 -15.80 7.62
N LEU A 198 7.87 -15.47 6.96
CA LEU A 198 7.96 -15.33 5.52
C LEU A 198 8.56 -16.62 4.93
N ASP A 199 8.23 -16.90 3.68
CA ASP A 199 8.91 -17.93 2.90
C ASP A 199 9.43 -17.34 1.58
N THR A 200 10.53 -17.93 1.11
CA THR A 200 11.25 -17.45 -0.08
C THR A 200 10.44 -17.61 -1.35
N ASP A 201 9.67 -18.70 -1.47
CA ASP A 201 8.95 -19.03 -2.69
C ASP A 201 7.78 -18.06 -2.90
N THR A 202 7.05 -17.71 -1.83
CA THR A 202 6.00 -16.70 -1.86
C THR A 202 6.57 -15.30 -2.09
N LEU A 203 7.70 -14.94 -1.49
CA LEU A 203 8.38 -13.67 -1.81
C LEU A 203 8.73 -13.56 -3.30
N ILE A 204 9.24 -14.63 -3.90
CA ILE A 204 9.53 -14.70 -5.33
C ILE A 204 8.24 -14.68 -6.16
N ARG A 205 7.19 -15.36 -5.72
CA ARG A 205 5.89 -15.38 -6.40
C ARG A 205 5.28 -13.98 -6.49
N VAL A 206 5.32 -13.24 -5.38
CA VAL A 206 4.77 -11.89 -5.24
C VAL A 206 5.64 -10.86 -5.97
N PHE A 207 6.92 -10.77 -5.62
CA PHE A 207 7.81 -9.69 -6.06
C PHE A 207 8.76 -10.06 -7.21
N GLY A 208 8.71 -11.30 -7.69
CA GLY A 208 9.59 -11.80 -8.75
C GLY A 208 10.95 -12.30 -8.25
N HIS A 209 11.71 -12.94 -9.14
CA HIS A 209 13.00 -13.55 -8.81
C HIS A 209 14.07 -12.55 -8.33
N SER A 210 13.96 -11.28 -8.73
CA SER A 210 14.87 -10.21 -8.36
C SER A 210 14.58 -9.60 -6.98
N VAL A 211 13.60 -10.10 -6.22
CA VAL A 211 13.16 -9.48 -4.95
C VAL A 211 14.31 -9.16 -4.00
N PHE A 212 15.24 -10.09 -3.79
CA PHE A 212 16.36 -9.87 -2.87
C PHE A 212 17.46 -8.97 -3.43
N GLU A 213 17.61 -8.93 -4.75
CA GLU A 213 18.51 -7.96 -5.41
C GLU A 213 17.94 -6.55 -5.24
N LYS A 214 16.62 -6.41 -5.36
CA LYS A 214 15.90 -5.15 -5.17
C LYS A 214 15.90 -4.68 -3.72
N VAL A 215 15.81 -5.59 -2.76
CA VAL A 215 16.03 -5.28 -1.33
C VAL A 215 17.45 -4.71 -1.12
N ALA A 216 18.48 -5.31 -1.74
CA ALA A 216 19.85 -4.83 -1.66
C ALA A 216 20.05 -3.48 -2.37
N GLU A 217 19.46 -3.30 -3.55
CA GLU A 217 19.41 -2.02 -4.28
C GLU A 217 18.77 -0.92 -3.42
N ASN A 218 17.74 -1.27 -2.64
CA ASN A 218 17.07 -0.34 -1.72
C ASN A 218 17.81 -0.15 -0.38
N GLY A 219 19.04 -0.66 -0.25
CA GLY A 219 19.91 -0.42 0.91
C GLY A 219 19.72 -1.38 2.09
N HIS A 220 19.00 -2.48 1.90
CA HIS A 220 18.73 -3.47 2.94
C HIS A 220 19.46 -4.79 2.67
N GLN A 221 19.84 -5.51 3.73
CA GLN A 221 20.48 -6.83 3.59
C GLN A 221 19.58 -7.91 4.21
N ILE A 222 19.15 -8.87 3.39
CA ILE A 222 18.31 -9.99 3.83
C ILE A 222 18.99 -11.32 3.47
N ASN A 223 19.11 -12.19 4.47
CA ASN A 223 19.60 -13.55 4.27
C ASN A 223 18.46 -14.45 3.78
N LYS A 224 18.50 -14.90 2.52
CA LYS A 224 17.49 -15.79 1.93
C LYS A 224 17.30 -17.12 2.69
N LYS A 225 18.31 -17.55 3.48
CA LYS A 225 18.26 -18.77 4.29
C LYS A 225 17.70 -18.54 5.70
N ASN A 226 17.58 -17.29 6.11
CA ASN A 226 17.09 -16.89 7.43
C ASN A 226 16.33 -15.58 7.29
N LEU A 227 15.10 -15.69 6.76
CA LEU A 227 14.23 -14.55 6.54
C LEU A 227 13.81 -13.91 7.88
N PRO A 228 13.59 -12.59 7.91
CA PRO A 228 13.09 -11.92 9.11
C PRO A 228 11.69 -12.45 9.47
N SER A 229 11.38 -12.46 10.76
CA SER A 229 10.00 -12.68 11.20
C SER A 229 9.15 -11.46 10.89
N THR A 230 7.82 -11.61 10.86
CA THR A 230 6.89 -10.48 10.67
C THR A 230 7.12 -9.37 11.69
N LYS A 231 7.52 -9.71 12.92
CA LYS A 231 7.89 -8.74 13.93
C LYS A 231 9.15 -7.98 13.54
N ASP A 232 10.19 -8.65 13.06
CA ASP A 232 11.43 -8.00 12.62
C ASP A 232 11.17 -7.05 11.44
N VAL A 233 10.34 -7.47 10.49
CA VAL A 233 9.88 -6.65 9.36
C VAL A 233 9.20 -5.37 9.87
N VAL A 234 8.29 -5.48 10.83
CA VAL A 234 7.60 -4.31 11.40
C VAL A 234 8.55 -3.40 12.18
N GLN A 235 9.51 -3.96 12.92
CA GLN A 235 10.53 -3.15 13.60
C GLN A 235 11.41 -2.38 12.60
N ASP A 236 11.73 -2.97 11.45
CA ASP A 236 12.44 -2.28 10.37
C ASP A 236 11.56 -1.22 9.69
N LEU A 237 10.29 -1.53 9.42
CA LEU A 237 9.31 -0.58 8.89
C LEU A 237 9.18 0.66 9.78
N LEU A 238 9.09 0.47 11.10
CA LEU A 238 8.98 1.55 12.09
C LEU A 238 10.19 2.50 12.10
N LYS A 239 11.34 2.12 11.51
CA LYS A 239 12.48 3.04 11.34
C LYS A 239 12.18 4.10 10.28
N ASN A 240 11.38 3.77 9.26
CA ASN A 240 11.11 4.61 8.09
C ASN A 240 9.68 5.15 8.05
N ALA A 241 8.75 4.54 8.78
CA ALA A 241 7.34 4.90 8.78
C ALA A 241 6.75 5.07 10.20
N HIS A 242 5.74 5.92 10.30
CA HIS A 242 4.72 5.84 11.34
C HIS A 242 3.73 4.75 10.93
N ALA A 243 4.00 3.52 11.38
CA ALA A 243 3.24 2.34 11.00
C ALA A 243 2.22 1.96 12.07
N PHE A 244 0.99 1.66 11.65
CA PHE A 244 -0.12 1.31 12.52
C PHE A 244 -0.83 0.06 12.04
N PHE A 245 -1.29 -0.75 12.99
CA PHE A 245 -2.29 -1.76 12.74
C PHE A 245 -3.67 -1.23 13.16
N LEU A 246 -4.63 -1.24 12.24
CA LEU A 246 -6.02 -0.85 12.49
C LEU A 246 -6.88 -2.11 12.49
N GLN A 247 -7.25 -2.53 13.70
CA GLN A 247 -8.10 -3.70 13.89
C GLN A 247 -9.55 -3.37 13.54
N VAL A 248 -10.18 -4.21 12.71
CA VAL A 248 -11.63 -4.22 12.53
C VAL A 248 -12.25 -5.25 13.48
N GLY A 249 -13.30 -4.84 14.19
CA GLY A 249 -13.87 -5.64 15.28
C GLY A 249 -12.99 -5.67 16.54
N ALA A 250 -13.27 -6.62 17.44
CA ALA A 250 -12.66 -6.70 18.78
C ALA A 250 -12.16 -8.10 19.15
N HIS A 251 -11.76 -8.90 18.15
CA HIS A 251 -11.21 -10.24 18.36
C HIS A 251 -9.91 -10.19 19.17
N ARG A 252 -9.94 -10.81 20.37
CA ARG A 252 -8.82 -10.77 21.32
C ARG A 252 -7.54 -11.44 20.79
N GLU A 253 -7.69 -12.46 19.94
CA GLU A 253 -6.55 -13.15 19.34
C GLU A 253 -5.81 -12.26 18.33
N THR A 254 -6.57 -11.56 17.47
CA THR A 254 -6.06 -10.52 16.57
C THR A 254 -5.33 -9.43 17.36
N THR A 255 -5.95 -8.89 18.41
CA THR A 255 -5.33 -7.84 19.24
C THR A 255 -4.00 -8.31 19.83
N ARG A 256 -3.99 -9.48 20.48
CA ARG A 256 -2.76 -10.05 21.08
C ARG A 256 -1.67 -10.33 20.05
N PHE A 257 -2.05 -10.74 18.84
CA PHE A 257 -1.08 -10.96 17.77
C PHE A 257 -0.40 -9.65 17.39
N TRP A 258 -1.19 -8.62 17.07
CA TRP A 258 -0.65 -7.36 16.57
C TRP A 258 0.04 -6.52 17.64
N GLU A 259 -0.37 -6.61 18.92
CA GLU A 259 0.39 -6.05 20.04
C GLU A 259 1.80 -6.65 20.16
N ARG A 260 1.99 -7.94 19.85
CA ARG A 260 3.32 -8.56 19.85
C ARG A 260 4.19 -8.12 18.68
N VAL A 261 3.56 -7.74 17.56
CA VAL A 261 4.22 -7.38 16.30
C VAL A 261 4.55 -5.88 16.24
N PHE A 262 3.55 -5.01 16.42
CA PHE A 262 3.69 -3.54 16.40
C PHE A 262 4.07 -2.95 17.77
N GLY A 263 3.82 -3.67 18.86
CA GLY A 263 3.88 -3.14 20.22
C GLY A 263 2.47 -2.82 20.75
N GLY A 264 2.28 -2.96 22.07
CA GLY A 264 1.04 -2.57 22.74
C GLY A 264 1.08 -1.10 23.20
N PRO A 265 -0.08 -0.48 23.46
CA PRO A 265 -0.13 0.83 24.10
C PRO A 265 0.37 0.72 25.55
N GLY A 266 1.68 0.88 25.77
CA GLY A 266 2.26 0.93 27.12
C GLY A 266 3.65 0.31 27.32
N ASN A 267 4.61 0.57 26.44
CA ASN A 267 6.04 0.46 26.77
C ASN A 267 6.74 1.80 26.51
#